data_AF-A0A832L0X1-F1
#
_entry.id   AF-A0A832L0X1-F1
#
_cell.length_a   1.000
_cell.length_b   1.000
_cell.length_c   1.000
_cell.angle_alpha   90.00
_cell.angle_beta   90.00
_cell.angle_gamma   90.00
#
_symmetry.space_group_name_H-M   'P 1'
#
loop_
_entity.id
_entity.type
_entity.pdbx_description
1 polymer ?
#
loop_
_entity_poly.entity_id
_entity_poly.type
_entity_poly.pdbx_seq_one_letter_code
_entity_poly.pdbx_strand_id
1 'polypeptide(L)'
;MKLYMNKSEILTPENIDKILMIVYDSDVEKVLTINRAEFKKHLMENISERDFAVLYKRIVEGKTLEEAGHDMQVTRERVRQVEVRALRRLRAPYTSRRYEALTVKEVSELEESLASATKMNNQLQKQCELHHALLERLLGRRSQTLQAVTGSMQGLDALIQSIDELGLSTRTCRALKRAGIETVGQLADMSDQQLSAIRNLGVKSKQEAQEKLKAYLDRRCLDD
;
A
#
# COMPACT_ATOMS: atom_id res chain seq x y z
N MET A 1 -43.43 0.41 18.05
CA MET A 1 -41.99 0.09 18.18
C MET A 1 -41.20 1.33 17.76
N LYS A 2 -40.71 2.10 18.74
CA LYS A 2 -40.03 3.39 18.53
C LYS A 2 -38.54 3.11 18.23
N LEU A 3 -38.21 2.76 16.99
CA LEU A 3 -36.83 2.77 16.49
C LEU A 3 -36.43 4.22 16.23
N TYR A 4 -36.08 4.95 17.29
CA TYR A 4 -35.42 6.24 17.12
C TYR A 4 -33.98 5.96 16.73
N MET A 5 -33.74 6.01 15.43
CA MET A 5 -32.44 6.12 14.80
C MET A 5 -31.62 7.20 15.52
N ASN A 6 -30.48 6.82 16.09
CA ASN A 6 -29.61 7.77 16.79
C ASN A 6 -29.00 8.75 15.77
N LYS A 7 -29.57 9.96 15.71
CA LYS A 7 -29.22 10.98 14.72
C LYS A 7 -27.71 11.25 14.62
N SER A 8 -26.99 11.20 15.74
CA SER A 8 -25.57 11.58 15.81
C SER A 8 -24.63 10.59 15.12
N GLU A 9 -24.93 9.28 15.19
CA GLU A 9 -24.17 8.19 14.56
C GLU A 9 -24.38 8.15 13.04
N ILE A 10 -25.57 8.54 12.59
CA ILE A 10 -26.00 8.39 11.20
C ILE A 10 -25.54 9.56 10.32
N LEU A 11 -25.27 10.73 10.93
CA LEU A 11 -24.71 11.91 10.28
C LEU A 11 -23.18 11.79 10.14
N THR A 12 -22.76 10.86 9.28
CA THR A 12 -21.39 10.79 8.76
C THR A 12 -21.11 11.97 7.81
N PRO A 13 -19.83 12.34 7.57
CA PRO A 13 -19.49 13.39 6.62
C PRO A 13 -20.08 13.16 5.23
N GLU A 14 -20.09 11.91 4.76
CA GLU A 14 -20.64 11.54 3.45
C GLU A 14 -22.17 11.76 3.38
N ASN A 15 -22.90 11.41 4.43
CA ASN A 15 -24.34 11.60 4.48
C ASN A 15 -24.73 13.09 4.56
N ILE A 16 -23.91 13.89 5.24
CA ILE A 16 -24.04 15.34 5.27
C ILE A 16 -23.87 15.92 3.85
N ASP A 17 -22.87 15.47 3.12
CA ASP A 17 -22.62 15.94 1.75
C ASP A 17 -23.77 15.57 0.79
N LYS A 18 -24.34 14.36 0.91
CA LYS A 18 -25.56 13.98 0.16
C LYS A 18 -26.74 14.91 0.45
N ILE A 19 -26.95 15.26 1.72
CA ILE A 19 -28.02 16.18 2.12
C ILE A 19 -27.75 17.58 1.59
N LEU A 20 -26.51 18.08 1.71
CA LEU A 20 -26.11 19.39 1.18
C LEU A 20 -26.34 19.46 -0.33
N MET A 21 -25.98 18.43 -1.09
CA MET A 21 -26.21 18.41 -2.54
C MET A 21 -27.69 18.58 -2.90
N ILE A 22 -28.60 17.92 -2.19
CA ILE A 22 -30.03 18.07 -2.46
C ILE A 22 -30.55 19.44 -1.98
N VAL A 23 -30.09 19.93 -0.81
CA VAL A 23 -30.51 21.23 -0.28
C VAL A 23 -30.12 22.38 -1.22
N TYR A 24 -28.99 22.28 -1.91
CA TYR A 24 -28.46 23.29 -2.83
C TYR A 24 -28.62 22.93 -4.31
N ASP A 25 -29.55 22.05 -4.66
CA ASP A 25 -29.87 21.73 -6.06
C ASP A 25 -28.63 21.30 -6.89
N SER A 26 -27.72 20.54 -6.27
CA SER A 26 -26.44 20.06 -6.81
C SER A 26 -25.40 21.14 -7.14
N ASP A 27 -25.54 22.34 -6.56
CA ASP A 27 -24.55 23.41 -6.66
C ASP A 27 -23.31 23.09 -5.81
N VAL A 28 -22.29 22.54 -6.46
CA VAL A 28 -21.05 22.09 -5.82
C VAL A 28 -20.29 23.27 -5.18
N GLU A 29 -20.26 24.42 -5.83
CA GLU A 29 -19.54 25.60 -5.32
C GLU A 29 -20.12 26.03 -3.98
N LYS A 30 -21.45 26.14 -3.88
CA LYS A 30 -22.12 26.47 -2.61
C LYS A 30 -21.83 25.43 -1.54
N VAL A 31 -21.91 24.14 -1.86
CA VAL A 31 -21.68 23.08 -0.86
C VAL A 31 -20.26 23.12 -0.31
N LEU A 32 -19.25 23.41 -1.14
CA LEU A 32 -17.86 23.52 -0.69
C LEU A 32 -17.64 24.65 0.32
N THR A 33 -18.41 25.74 0.24
CA THR A 33 -18.33 26.87 1.20
C THR A 33 -18.97 26.59 2.55
N ILE A 34 -19.64 25.46 2.73
CA ILE A 34 -20.42 25.17 3.93
C ILE A 34 -19.60 24.36 4.93
N ASN A 35 -19.51 24.88 6.16
CA ASN A 35 -18.93 24.13 7.27
C ASN A 35 -19.84 22.96 7.66
N ARG A 36 -19.34 21.73 7.47
CA ARG A 36 -20.07 20.49 7.75
C ARG A 36 -20.44 20.32 9.23
N ALA A 37 -19.58 20.77 10.15
CA ALA A 37 -19.86 20.68 11.59
C ALA A 37 -20.99 21.64 12.00
N GLU A 38 -20.97 22.85 11.45
CA GLU A 38 -22.03 23.83 11.68
C GLU A 38 -23.35 23.39 11.04
N PHE A 39 -23.30 22.87 9.81
CA PHE A 39 -24.47 22.31 9.13
C PHE A 39 -25.06 21.13 9.90
N LYS A 40 -24.21 20.21 10.42
CA LYS A 40 -24.64 19.10 11.28
C LYS A 40 -25.40 19.65 12.49
N LYS A 41 -24.84 20.63 13.20
CA LYS A 41 -25.49 21.27 14.34
C LYS A 41 -26.83 21.89 13.96
N HIS A 42 -26.88 22.65 12.86
CA HIS A 42 -28.10 23.27 12.36
C HIS A 42 -29.20 22.24 12.06
N LEU A 43 -28.84 21.14 11.40
CA LEU A 43 -29.75 20.05 11.06
C LEU A 43 -30.32 19.37 12.31
N MET A 44 -29.50 19.23 13.35
CA MET A 44 -29.93 18.66 14.64
C MET A 44 -30.94 19.56 15.37
N GLU A 45 -30.72 20.88 15.33
CA GLU A 45 -31.54 21.87 16.05
C GLU A 45 -32.87 22.19 15.34
N ASN A 46 -32.91 22.18 14.01
CA ASN A 46 -34.03 22.74 13.24
C ASN A 46 -34.98 21.70 12.62
N ILE A 47 -34.64 20.42 12.71
CA ILE A 47 -35.47 19.32 12.20
C ILE A 47 -35.78 18.34 13.32
N SER A 48 -37.06 17.98 13.48
CA SER A 48 -37.48 16.96 14.43
C SER A 48 -36.88 15.59 14.11
N GLU A 49 -36.76 14.68 15.08
CA GLU A 49 -36.24 13.33 14.82
C GLU A 49 -37.07 12.55 13.79
N ARG A 50 -38.40 12.71 13.85
CA ARG A 50 -39.30 12.07 12.87
C ARG A 50 -39.11 12.63 11.46
N ASP A 51 -39.02 13.95 11.32
CA ASP A 51 -38.85 14.57 9.99
C ASP A 51 -37.47 14.24 9.40
N PHE A 52 -36.44 14.16 10.24
CA PHE A 52 -35.11 13.76 9.83
C PHE A 52 -35.09 12.30 9.35
N ALA A 53 -35.76 11.38 10.03
CA ALA A 53 -35.83 9.98 9.61
C ALA A 53 -36.43 9.85 8.20
N VAL A 54 -37.46 10.64 7.89
CA VAL A 54 -38.06 10.71 6.54
C VAL A 54 -37.04 11.23 5.52
N LEU A 55 -36.35 12.33 5.83
CA LEU A 55 -35.30 12.88 4.96
C LEU A 55 -34.16 11.88 4.74
N TYR A 56 -33.71 11.22 5.79
CA TYR A 56 -32.61 10.26 5.73
C TYR A 56 -32.95 9.10 4.79
N LYS A 57 -34.14 8.52 4.92
CA LYS A 57 -34.62 7.45 4.02
C LYS A 57 -34.69 7.89 2.55
N ARG A 58 -35.12 9.14 2.31
CA ARG A 58 -35.26 9.68 0.95
C ARG A 58 -33.93 10.03 0.30
N ILE A 59 -33.06 10.71 1.04
CA ILE A 59 -31.83 11.30 0.52
C ILE A 59 -30.65 10.35 0.61
N VAL A 60 -30.48 9.69 1.77
CA VAL A 60 -29.31 8.86 2.04
C VAL A 60 -29.56 7.41 1.63
N GLU A 61 -30.71 6.83 1.99
CA GLU A 61 -31.07 5.46 1.57
C GLU A 61 -31.62 5.40 0.12
N GLY A 62 -32.00 6.54 -0.47
CA GLY A 62 -32.48 6.61 -1.86
C GLY A 62 -33.87 6.00 -2.10
N LYS A 63 -34.67 5.77 -1.05
CA LYS A 63 -35.99 5.13 -1.15
C LYS A 63 -37.02 6.00 -1.85
N THR A 64 -38.01 5.39 -2.50
CA THR A 64 -39.14 6.12 -3.11
C THR A 64 -40.07 6.74 -2.05
N LEU A 65 -40.96 7.65 -2.45
CA LEU A 65 -41.96 8.22 -1.54
C LEU A 65 -42.90 7.16 -0.95
N GLU A 66 -43.15 6.08 -1.70
CA GLU A 66 -44.04 4.98 -1.30
C GLU A 66 -43.34 4.04 -0.32
N GLU A 67 -42.11 3.64 -0.61
CA GLU A 67 -41.28 2.82 0.29
C GLU A 67 -40.99 3.53 1.61
N ALA A 68 -40.60 4.80 1.56
CA ALA A 68 -40.39 5.60 2.75
C ALA A 68 -41.70 5.78 3.56
N GLY A 69 -42.84 5.88 2.87
CA GLY A 69 -44.15 5.95 3.51
C GLY A 69 -44.51 4.65 4.23
N HIS A 70 -44.28 3.51 3.58
CA HIS A 70 -44.48 2.18 4.18
C HIS A 70 -43.60 1.99 5.43
N ASP A 71 -42.30 2.27 5.35
CA ASP A 71 -41.36 2.16 6.46
C ASP A 71 -41.73 3.06 7.65
N MET A 72 -42.22 4.27 7.35
CA MET A 72 -42.56 5.27 8.37
C MET A 72 -44.02 5.19 8.83
N GLN A 73 -44.81 4.27 8.26
CA GLN A 73 -46.26 4.12 8.49
C GLN A 73 -47.03 5.43 8.25
N VAL A 74 -46.68 6.14 7.18
CA VAL A 74 -47.33 7.39 6.76
C VAL A 74 -47.65 7.37 5.27
N THR A 75 -48.63 8.17 4.85
CA THR A 75 -48.96 8.28 3.43
C THR A 75 -47.81 8.86 2.60
N ARG A 76 -47.75 8.49 1.33
CA ARG A 76 -46.84 9.06 0.32
C ARG A 76 -46.85 10.60 0.32
N GLU A 77 -48.04 11.20 0.42
CA GLU A 77 -48.18 12.67 0.44
C GLU A 77 -47.61 13.28 1.72
N ARG A 78 -47.73 12.58 2.86
CA ARG A 78 -47.11 13.04 4.11
C ARG A 78 -45.59 13.05 4.01
N VAL A 79 -44.98 12.02 3.40
CA VAL A 79 -43.53 11.98 3.14
C VAL A 79 -43.10 13.19 2.30
N ARG A 80 -43.81 13.45 1.20
CA ARG A 80 -43.55 14.59 0.31
C ARG A 80 -43.64 15.93 1.04
N GLN A 81 -44.66 16.12 1.87
CA GLN A 81 -44.83 17.34 2.66
C GLN A 81 -43.73 17.56 3.70
N VAL A 82 -43.23 16.47 4.30
CA VAL A 82 -42.10 16.54 5.24
C VAL A 82 -40.83 16.92 4.49
N GLU A 83 -40.54 16.27 3.36
CA GLU A 83 -39.38 16.54 2.51
C GLU A 83 -39.32 18.02 2.07
N VAL A 84 -40.39 18.54 1.47
CA VAL A 84 -40.46 19.95 1.04
C VAL A 84 -40.26 20.92 2.19
N ARG A 85 -40.88 20.66 3.34
CA ARG A 85 -40.79 21.54 4.51
C ARG A 85 -39.40 21.52 5.12
N ALA A 86 -38.78 20.35 5.19
CA ALA A 86 -37.48 20.18 5.78
C ALA A 86 -36.39 20.79 4.89
N LEU A 87 -36.43 20.58 3.57
CA LEU A 87 -35.53 21.23 2.61
C LEU A 87 -35.62 22.76 2.68
N ARG A 88 -36.84 23.32 2.75
CA ARG A 88 -37.04 24.77 2.94
C ARG A 88 -36.40 25.29 4.22
N ARG A 89 -36.51 24.55 5.33
CA ARG A 89 -35.90 24.93 6.61
C ARG A 89 -34.37 24.87 6.56
N LEU A 90 -33.80 23.87 5.91
CA LEU A 90 -32.35 23.71 5.77
C LEU A 90 -31.72 24.76 4.85
N ARG A 91 -32.48 25.29 3.87
CA ARG A 91 -31.99 26.32 2.93
C ARG A 91 -31.94 27.72 3.58
N ALA A 92 -32.78 27.99 4.59
CA ALA A 92 -33.00 29.31 5.18
C ALA A 92 -31.78 29.99 5.87
N PRO A 93 -30.88 29.30 6.58
CA PRO A 93 -29.76 29.94 7.28
C PRO A 93 -28.74 30.56 6.34
N TYR A 94 -28.57 29.95 5.18
CA TYR A 94 -27.53 30.32 4.21
C TYR A 94 -28.04 31.31 3.14
N THR A 95 -29.36 31.53 3.07
CA THR A 95 -29.96 32.61 2.28
C THR A 95 -30.12 33.89 3.10
N SER A 96 -30.33 33.77 4.42
CA SER A 96 -30.58 34.90 5.29
C SER A 96 -29.28 35.50 5.83
N ARG A 97 -28.54 36.21 4.96
CA ARG A 97 -27.54 37.25 5.31
C ARG A 97 -26.43 36.88 6.30
N ARG A 98 -26.32 35.63 6.78
CA ARG A 98 -25.42 35.21 7.87
C ARG A 98 -24.04 34.75 7.41
N TYR A 99 -23.78 34.78 6.12
CA TYR A 99 -22.46 35.21 5.64
C TYR A 99 -22.40 36.74 5.75
N GLU A 100 -22.63 37.25 6.97
CA GLU A 100 -22.22 38.59 7.36
C GLU A 100 -20.72 38.59 7.13
N ALA A 101 -20.29 39.49 6.23
CA ALA A 101 -18.93 39.63 5.73
C ALA A 101 -17.87 39.15 6.72
N LEU A 102 -17.12 38.10 6.35
CA LEU A 102 -15.78 37.90 6.92
C LEU A 102 -15.12 39.27 6.92
N THR A 103 -14.72 39.75 8.09
CA THR A 103 -14.07 41.04 8.18
C THR A 103 -12.80 40.96 7.33
N VAL A 104 -12.41 42.07 6.68
CA VAL A 104 -11.16 42.12 5.87
C VAL A 104 -9.97 41.57 6.65
N LYS A 105 -9.99 41.74 7.98
CA LYS A 105 -8.99 41.21 8.91
C LYS A 105 -8.97 39.67 8.97
N GLU A 106 -10.12 39.02 9.14
CA GLU A 106 -10.21 37.55 9.18
C GLU A 106 -9.79 36.92 7.84
N VAL A 107 -10.14 37.56 6.72
CA VAL A 107 -9.68 37.10 5.39
C VAL A 107 -8.16 37.21 5.29
N SER A 108 -7.59 38.35 5.70
CA SER A 108 -6.13 38.57 5.70
C SER A 108 -5.39 37.57 6.58
N GLU A 109 -5.87 37.29 7.78
CA GLU A 109 -5.28 36.31 8.71
C GLU A 109 -5.32 34.89 8.12
N LEU A 110 -6.42 34.52 7.44
CA LEU A 110 -6.54 33.24 6.76
C LEU A 110 -5.62 33.14 5.54
N GLU A 111 -5.48 34.20 4.75
CA GLU A 111 -4.56 34.26 3.61
C GLU A 111 -3.10 34.10 4.06
N GLU A 112 -2.70 34.77 5.15
CA GLU A 112 -1.38 34.62 5.75
C GLU A 112 -1.14 33.19 6.26
N SER A 113 -2.12 32.61 6.94
CA SER A 113 -2.05 31.23 7.42
C SER A 113 -1.92 30.23 6.26
N LEU A 114 -2.68 30.44 5.19
CA LEU A 114 -2.61 29.63 3.97
C LEU A 114 -1.24 29.78 3.27
N ALA A 115 -0.70 30.99 3.19
CA ALA A 115 0.64 31.25 2.66
C ALA A 115 1.74 30.55 3.47
N SER A 116 1.61 30.54 4.80
CA SER A 116 2.52 29.82 5.69
C SER A 116 2.45 28.29 5.47
N ALA A 117 1.23 27.74 5.42
CA ALA A 117 1.01 26.32 5.21
C ALA A 117 1.51 25.83 3.83
N THR A 118 1.27 26.61 2.77
CA THR A 118 1.77 26.30 1.42
C THR A 118 3.29 26.30 1.35
N LYS A 119 3.95 27.26 2.02
CA LYS A 119 5.42 27.28 2.15
C LYS A 119 5.95 26.03 2.86
N MET A 120 5.30 25.61 3.95
CA MET A 120 5.67 24.39 4.68
C MET A 120 5.50 23.13 3.82
N ASN A 121 4.40 23.02 3.07
CA ASN A 121 4.16 21.90 2.16
C ASN A 121 5.21 21.84 1.04
N ASN A 122 5.56 22.97 0.43
CA ASN A 122 6.61 23.01 -0.59
C ASN A 122 7.98 22.58 -0.02
N GLN A 123 8.27 22.96 1.23
CA GLN A 123 9.50 22.52 1.91
C GLN A 123 9.49 21.01 2.19
N LEU A 124 8.37 20.45 2.65
CA LEU A 124 8.21 19.01 2.86
C LEU A 124 8.31 18.22 1.55
N GLN A 125 7.70 18.72 0.47
CA GLN A 125 7.79 18.11 -0.85
C GLN A 125 9.24 18.04 -1.34
N LYS A 126 9.99 19.13 -1.17
CA LYS A 126 11.43 19.17 -1.50
C LYS A 126 12.25 18.20 -0.64
N GLN A 127 11.90 18.01 0.64
CA GLN A 127 12.51 17.01 1.51
C GLN A 127 12.21 15.58 1.02
N CYS A 128 10.98 15.29 0.64
CA CYS A 128 10.59 14.00 0.07
C CYS A 128 11.33 13.68 -1.23
N GLU A 129 11.46 14.66 -2.14
CA GLU A 129 12.23 14.52 -3.38
C GLU A 129 13.71 14.20 -3.10
N LEU A 130 14.32 14.90 -2.15
CA LEU A 130 15.71 14.64 -1.74
C LEU A 130 15.88 13.23 -1.15
N HIS A 131 14.97 12.82 -0.25
CA HIS A 131 14.99 11.49 0.34
C HIS A 131 14.82 10.41 -0.73
N HIS A 132 13.93 10.61 -1.69
CA HIS A 132 13.73 9.67 -2.79
C HIS A 132 14.98 9.56 -3.67
N ALA A 133 15.61 10.67 -4.03
CA ALA A 133 16.86 10.68 -4.79
C ALA A 133 18.02 9.98 -4.04
N LEU A 134 18.10 10.15 -2.72
CA LEU A 134 19.08 9.46 -1.88
C LEU A 134 18.82 7.95 -1.85
N LEU A 135 17.56 7.54 -1.73
CA LEU A 135 17.16 6.12 -1.74
C LEU A 135 17.53 5.46 -3.07
N GLU A 136 17.21 6.09 -4.21
CA GLU A 136 17.61 5.62 -5.54
C GLU A 136 19.12 5.43 -5.64
N ARG A 137 19.91 6.39 -5.14
CA ARG A 137 21.37 6.30 -5.13
C ARG A 137 21.89 5.17 -4.24
N LEU A 138 21.29 4.95 -3.07
CA LEU A 138 21.69 3.88 -2.14
C LEU A 138 21.33 2.49 -2.69
N LEU A 139 20.14 2.35 -3.28
CA LEU A 139 19.70 1.11 -3.92
C LEU A 139 20.55 0.79 -5.16
N GLY A 140 20.85 1.78 -6.00
CA GLY A 140 21.77 1.62 -7.13
C GLY A 140 23.16 1.15 -6.70
N ARG A 141 23.72 1.72 -5.62
CA ARG A 141 24.99 1.28 -5.03
C ARG A 141 24.92 -0.13 -4.47
N ARG A 142 23.82 -0.51 -3.83
CA ARG A 142 23.60 -1.86 -3.29
C ARG A 142 23.50 -2.91 -4.39
N SER A 143 22.92 -2.57 -5.55
CA SER A 143 22.88 -3.45 -6.71
C SER A 143 24.28 -3.73 -7.26
N GLN A 144 25.13 -2.71 -7.36
CA GLN A 144 26.51 -2.83 -7.82
C GLN A 144 27.38 -3.64 -6.85
N THR A 145 27.25 -3.41 -5.53
CA THR A 145 27.99 -4.21 -4.54
C THR A 145 27.49 -5.64 -4.46
N LEU A 146 26.19 -5.89 -4.56
CA LEU A 146 25.65 -7.25 -4.64
C LEU A 146 26.15 -7.97 -5.89
N GLN A 147 26.17 -7.34 -7.06
CA GLN A 147 26.71 -7.93 -8.29
C GLN A 147 28.20 -8.26 -8.18
N ALA A 148 29.00 -7.36 -7.60
CA ALA A 148 30.44 -7.61 -7.38
C ALA A 148 30.69 -8.76 -6.37
N VAL A 149 29.85 -8.86 -5.33
CA VAL A 149 29.94 -9.96 -4.34
C VAL A 149 29.42 -11.27 -4.93
N THR A 150 28.33 -11.28 -5.71
CA THR A 150 27.85 -12.50 -6.36
C THR A 150 28.81 -13.02 -7.43
N GLY A 151 29.44 -12.13 -8.20
CA GLY A 151 30.46 -12.54 -9.17
C GLY A 151 31.68 -13.17 -8.50
N SER A 152 32.10 -12.66 -7.34
CA SER A 152 33.18 -13.28 -6.56
C SER A 152 32.76 -14.57 -5.83
N MET A 153 31.46 -14.75 -5.53
CA MET A 153 30.93 -16.00 -4.96
C MET A 153 30.73 -17.12 -5.99
N GLN A 154 30.48 -16.81 -7.26
CA GLN A 154 30.30 -17.80 -8.33
C GLN A 154 31.54 -18.70 -8.51
N GLY A 155 32.74 -18.17 -8.29
CA GLY A 155 33.98 -18.95 -8.27
C GLY A 155 34.14 -19.88 -7.05
N LEU A 156 33.57 -19.51 -5.88
CA LEU A 156 33.59 -20.35 -4.68
C LEU A 156 32.51 -21.44 -4.72
N ASP A 157 31.35 -21.19 -5.33
CA ASP A 157 30.28 -22.18 -5.46
C ASP A 157 30.76 -23.45 -6.16
N ALA A 158 31.62 -23.32 -7.18
CA ALA A 158 32.20 -24.45 -7.91
C ALA A 158 33.04 -25.39 -7.02
N LEU A 159 33.64 -24.86 -5.95
CA LEU A 159 34.45 -25.63 -5.00
C LEU A 159 33.61 -26.26 -3.88
N ILE A 160 32.39 -25.75 -3.67
CA ILE A 160 31.43 -26.25 -2.66
C ILE A 160 30.56 -27.38 -3.23
N GLN A 161 30.41 -27.46 -4.57
CA GLN A 161 29.64 -28.51 -5.23
C GLN A 161 30.15 -29.92 -4.89
N SER A 162 29.22 -30.89 -4.88
CA SER A 162 29.54 -32.27 -4.55
C SER A 162 30.32 -32.95 -5.68
N ILE A 163 31.25 -33.83 -5.32
CA ILE A 163 31.99 -34.68 -6.28
C ILE A 163 31.08 -35.55 -7.16
N ASP A 164 29.82 -35.78 -6.75
CA ASP A 164 28.84 -36.50 -7.56
C ASP A 164 28.55 -35.80 -8.90
N GLU A 165 28.67 -34.47 -8.95
CA GLU A 165 28.42 -33.67 -10.14
C GLU A 165 29.54 -33.78 -11.19
N LEU A 166 30.74 -34.24 -10.79
CA LEU A 166 31.87 -34.50 -11.70
C LEU A 166 31.65 -35.72 -12.62
N GLY A 167 30.57 -36.48 -12.40
CA GLY A 167 30.24 -37.64 -13.22
C GLY A 167 31.29 -38.75 -13.14
N LEU A 168 31.98 -38.89 -12.01
CA LEU A 168 32.98 -39.95 -11.77
C LEU A 168 32.34 -41.35 -11.78
N SER A 169 33.12 -42.38 -12.11
CA SER A 169 32.65 -43.75 -11.93
C SER A 169 32.28 -44.03 -10.46
N THR A 170 31.29 -44.90 -10.24
CA THR A 170 30.81 -45.26 -8.89
C THR A 170 31.93 -45.79 -7.98
N ARG A 171 32.97 -46.40 -8.56
CA ARG A 171 34.15 -46.87 -7.82
C ARG A 171 35.03 -45.70 -7.35
N THR A 172 35.29 -44.74 -8.23
CA THR A 172 36.11 -43.55 -7.94
C THR A 172 35.41 -42.62 -6.95
N CYS A 173 34.13 -42.31 -7.16
CA CYS A 173 33.35 -41.49 -6.21
C CYS A 173 33.27 -42.12 -4.81
N ARG A 174 32.96 -43.43 -4.70
CA ARG A 174 32.91 -44.11 -3.40
C ARG A 174 34.26 -44.18 -2.69
N ALA A 175 35.37 -44.28 -3.44
CA ALA A 175 36.70 -44.25 -2.86
C ALA A 175 37.03 -42.87 -2.28
N LEU A 176 36.69 -41.79 -3.00
CA LEU A 176 36.90 -40.41 -2.56
C LEU A 176 36.06 -40.06 -1.32
N LYS A 177 34.76 -40.43 -1.31
CA LYS A 177 33.88 -40.20 -0.15
C LYS A 177 34.35 -40.95 1.11
N ARG A 178 34.87 -42.18 0.96
CA ARG A 178 35.46 -42.93 2.10
C ARG A 178 36.74 -42.29 2.63
N ALA A 179 37.46 -41.53 1.80
CA ALA A 179 38.62 -40.75 2.21
C ALA A 179 38.25 -39.39 2.83
N GLY A 180 36.95 -39.09 2.97
CA GLY A 180 36.45 -37.83 3.51
C GLY A 180 36.42 -36.68 2.51
N ILE A 181 36.55 -36.97 1.21
CA ILE A 181 36.49 -35.98 0.14
C ILE A 181 35.07 -36.01 -0.45
N GLU A 182 34.31 -34.96 -0.20
CA GLU A 182 32.90 -34.86 -0.61
C GLU A 182 32.63 -33.69 -1.56
N THR A 183 33.50 -32.68 -1.58
CA THR A 183 33.37 -31.50 -2.46
C THR A 183 34.48 -31.40 -3.50
N VAL A 184 34.18 -30.73 -4.62
CA VAL A 184 35.14 -30.50 -5.71
C VAL A 184 36.38 -29.73 -5.22
N GLY A 185 36.21 -28.78 -4.30
CA GLY A 185 37.32 -28.03 -3.72
C GLY A 185 38.26 -28.89 -2.88
N GLN A 186 37.71 -29.80 -2.08
CA GLN A 186 38.55 -30.76 -1.32
C GLN A 186 39.35 -31.67 -2.24
N LEU A 187 38.82 -32.02 -3.41
CA LEU A 187 39.55 -32.80 -4.41
C LEU A 187 40.65 -31.97 -5.10
N ALA A 188 40.42 -30.68 -5.33
CA ALA A 188 41.39 -29.78 -5.94
C ALA A 188 42.59 -29.48 -5.03
N ASP A 189 42.38 -29.45 -3.71
CA ASP A 189 43.43 -29.23 -2.72
C ASP A 189 44.29 -30.48 -2.45
N MET A 190 43.89 -31.66 -2.95
CA MET A 190 44.65 -32.90 -2.75
C MET A 190 45.82 -33.02 -3.72
N SER A 191 47.02 -33.18 -3.17
CA SER A 191 48.21 -33.46 -3.96
C SER A 191 48.19 -34.86 -4.56
N ASP A 192 48.91 -35.03 -5.67
CA ASP A 192 49.09 -36.30 -6.37
C ASP A 192 49.58 -37.46 -5.49
N GLN A 193 50.38 -37.14 -4.47
CA GLN A 193 50.90 -38.09 -3.49
C GLN A 193 49.81 -38.52 -2.49
N GLN A 194 48.99 -37.58 -2.02
CA GLN A 194 47.86 -37.85 -1.13
C GLN A 194 46.77 -38.67 -1.82
N LEU A 195 46.48 -38.39 -3.09
CA LEU A 195 45.57 -39.21 -3.90
C LEU A 195 46.07 -40.67 -4.04
N SER A 196 47.38 -40.86 -4.16
CA SER A 196 47.99 -42.20 -4.29
C SER A 196 47.98 -43.00 -2.98
N ALA A 197 47.86 -42.32 -1.84
CA ALA A 197 47.77 -42.95 -0.52
C ALA A 197 46.33 -43.42 -0.17
N ILE A 198 45.32 -43.07 -0.97
CA ILE A 198 43.94 -43.47 -0.72
C ILE A 198 43.78 -44.98 -0.94
N ARG A 199 43.39 -45.67 0.13
CA ARG A 199 43.15 -47.11 0.13
C ARG A 199 42.10 -47.49 -0.94
N ASN A 200 42.47 -48.38 -1.85
CA ASN A 200 41.66 -48.90 -2.96
C ASN A 200 41.41 -47.92 -4.14
N LEU A 201 42.18 -46.84 -4.24
CA LEU A 201 42.21 -46.00 -5.44
C LEU A 201 43.27 -46.54 -6.42
N GLY A 202 42.83 -47.15 -7.52
CA GLY A 202 43.74 -47.65 -8.56
C GLY A 202 44.21 -46.52 -9.49
N VAL A 203 45.30 -46.77 -10.23
CA VAL A 203 45.91 -45.80 -11.18
C VAL A 203 44.88 -45.21 -12.15
N LYS A 204 43.98 -46.04 -12.69
CA LYS A 204 42.91 -45.61 -13.62
C LYS A 204 41.87 -44.69 -12.95
N SER A 205 41.53 -44.94 -11.69
CA SER A 205 40.57 -44.10 -10.94
C SER A 205 41.16 -42.75 -10.55
N LYS A 206 42.47 -42.68 -10.27
CA LYS A 206 43.18 -41.42 -10.02
C LYS A 206 43.18 -40.53 -11.27
N GLN A 207 43.56 -41.12 -12.40
CA GLN A 207 43.60 -40.41 -13.68
C GLN A 207 42.20 -39.91 -14.07
N GLU A 208 41.16 -40.74 -13.88
CA GLU A 208 39.77 -40.32 -14.10
C GLU A 208 39.38 -39.11 -13.24
N ALA A 209 39.74 -39.10 -11.95
CA ALA A 209 39.43 -38.00 -11.05
C ALA A 209 40.13 -36.70 -11.45
N GLN A 210 41.41 -36.76 -11.83
CA GLN A 210 42.19 -35.59 -12.25
C GLN A 210 41.71 -35.03 -13.59
N GLU A 211 41.42 -35.89 -14.57
CA GLU A 211 40.94 -35.47 -15.89
C GLU A 211 39.56 -34.81 -15.80
N LYS A 212 38.64 -35.37 -15.00
CA LYS A 212 37.29 -34.81 -14.82
C LYS A 212 37.31 -33.54 -13.98
N LEU A 213 38.17 -33.46 -12.96
CA LEU A 213 38.38 -32.23 -12.20
C LEU A 213 38.91 -31.12 -13.11
N LYS A 214 39.94 -31.40 -13.91
CA LYS A 214 40.51 -30.43 -14.85
C LYS A 214 39.47 -29.99 -15.89
N ALA A 215 38.75 -30.92 -16.49
CA ALA A 215 37.70 -30.60 -17.46
C ALA A 215 36.55 -29.78 -16.85
N TYR A 216 36.23 -30.00 -15.58
CA TYR A 216 35.22 -29.24 -14.84
C TYR A 216 35.68 -27.80 -14.55
N LEU A 217 36.94 -27.62 -14.13
CA LEU A 217 37.55 -26.30 -13.93
C LEU A 217 37.71 -25.54 -15.26
N ASP A 218 38.19 -26.20 -16.31
CA ASP A 218 38.39 -25.59 -17.64
C ASP A 218 37.06 -25.16 -18.29
N ARG A 219 35.97 -25.92 -18.10
CA ARG A 219 34.64 -25.54 -18.61
C ARG A 219 34.05 -24.31 -17.92
N ARG A 220 34.32 -24.14 -16.62
CA ARG A 220 33.76 -23.04 -15.83
C ARG A 220 34.63 -21.77 -15.89
N CYS A 221 35.91 -21.87 -16.21
CA CYS A 221 36.78 -20.72 -16.49
C CYS A 221 36.54 -20.07 -17.87
N LEU A 222 35.73 -20.67 -18.75
CA LEU A 222 35.33 -20.08 -20.03
C LEU A 222 34.06 -19.21 -19.94
N ASP A 223 33.39 -19.22 -18.79
CA ASP A 223 32.15 -18.48 -18.53
C ASP A 223 32.37 -17.21 -17.65
N ASP A 224 33.63 -16.87 -17.34
CA ASP A 224 34.07 -15.60 -16.72
C ASP A 224 34.61 -14.61 -17.78
#